data_AF-A0A836IFQ1-F1
#
_entry.id   AF-A0A836IFQ1-F1
#
_cell.length_a   1.000
_cell.length_b   1.000
_cell.length_c   1.000
_cell.angle_alpha   90.00
_cell.angle_beta   90.00
_cell.angle_gamma   90.00
#
_symmetry.space_group_name_H-M   'P 1'
#
loop_
_entity.id
_entity.type
_entity.pdbx_description
1 polymer ?
#
loop_
_entity_poly.entity_id
_entity_poly.type
_entity_poly.pdbx_seq_one_letter_code
_entity_poly.pdbx_strand_id
1 'polypeptide(L)'
;MTTLLQTYEEEYREGVRAIRDESEALRQLCDRKVPGYKPPPATGTGSRVQRGAHLTTLLAQVRELVNNMEYEANDLSAAYRQAAKERIAEYRMNVRTLEQSILRIKADASAADRLDLLGDADKEKAGGDGKGDPGDLDDATKAHRITMLDNTAQVKNASGKLRQAERLLNDTETVGNEALTNLRNQTETMQHIHETTIAVDEEVSEVRKIISGMQRVMIKHKVTLIAIILFLIFLICVAIYVSVAKHRRNSLPSGETEAPYDPITSVAP
;
A
#
# COMPACT_ATOMS: atom_id res chain seq x y z
N MET A 1 -1.32 13.54 19.34
CA MET A 1 -0.97 12.35 18.52
C MET A 1 -1.85 11.21 19.01
N THR A 2 -2.54 10.51 18.11
CA THR A 2 -3.35 9.34 18.45
C THR A 2 -2.41 8.16 18.72
N THR A 3 -2.74 7.33 19.70
CA THR A 3 -1.93 6.16 20.08
C THR A 3 -1.74 5.18 18.92
N LEU A 4 -2.75 5.07 18.05
CA LEU A 4 -2.76 4.21 16.87
C LEU A 4 -1.69 4.59 15.83
N LEU A 5 -1.50 5.90 15.57
CA LEU A 5 -0.48 6.36 14.63
C LEU A 5 0.94 6.04 15.14
N GLN A 6 1.15 6.12 16.45
CA GLN A 6 2.43 5.76 17.05
C GLN A 6 2.72 4.26 16.90
N THR A 7 1.71 3.40 17.10
CA THR A 7 1.85 1.96 16.86
C THR A 7 2.22 1.67 15.41
N TYR A 8 1.56 2.31 14.43
CA TYR A 8 1.93 2.15 13.03
C TYR A 8 3.33 2.68 12.69
N GLU A 9 3.77 3.77 13.32
CA GLU A 9 5.14 4.26 13.14
C GLU A 9 6.19 3.29 13.73
N GLU A 10 5.88 2.62 14.84
CA GLU A 10 6.74 1.60 15.45
C GLU A 10 6.82 0.34 14.59
N GLU A 11 5.67 -0.19 14.15
CA GLU A 11 5.59 -1.33 13.23
C GLU A 11 6.33 -1.04 11.90
N TYR A 12 6.28 0.21 11.42
CA TYR A 12 6.98 0.61 10.19
C TYR A 12 8.50 0.55 10.39
N ARG A 13 8.97 1.05 11.53
CA ARG A 13 10.40 1.01 11.87
C ARG A 13 10.89 -0.42 12.03
N GLU A 14 10.09 -1.28 12.65
CA GLU A 14 10.40 -2.70 12.78
C GLU A 14 10.42 -3.40 11.43
N GLY A 15 9.41 -3.19 10.58
CA GLY A 15 9.35 -3.76 9.23
C GLY A 15 10.52 -3.32 8.35
N VAL A 16 10.92 -2.04 8.42
CA VAL A 16 12.09 -1.54 7.69
C VAL A 16 13.39 -2.15 8.20
N ARG A 17 13.54 -2.38 9.51
CA ARG A 17 14.70 -3.09 10.09
C ARG A 17 14.74 -4.53 9.62
N ALA A 18 13.62 -5.25 9.70
CA ALA A 18 13.51 -6.63 9.24
C ALA A 18 13.88 -6.78 7.75
N ILE A 19 13.41 -5.87 6.90
CA ILE A 19 13.79 -5.83 5.47
C ILE A 19 15.30 -5.62 5.31
N ARG A 20 15.90 -4.71 6.07
CA ARG A 20 17.35 -4.47 6.01
C ARG A 20 18.13 -5.70 6.43
N ASP A 21 17.80 -6.30 7.57
CA ASP A 21 18.51 -7.45 8.12
C ASP A 21 18.41 -8.66 7.18
N GLU A 22 17.23 -8.95 6.64
CA GLU A 22 17.05 -10.03 5.67
C GLU A 22 17.73 -9.73 4.33
N SER A 23 17.77 -8.46 3.90
CA SER A 23 18.52 -8.06 2.70
C SER A 23 20.02 -8.25 2.84
N GLU A 24 20.57 -8.00 4.03
CA GLU A 24 21.98 -8.25 4.37
C GLU A 24 22.28 -9.74 4.44
N ALA A 25 21.40 -10.53 5.06
CA ALA A 25 21.53 -11.98 5.09
C ALA A 25 21.50 -12.59 3.68
N LEU A 26 20.59 -12.12 2.82
CA LEU A 26 20.52 -12.57 1.42
C LEU A 26 21.79 -12.18 0.64
N ARG A 27 22.34 -10.99 0.87
CA ARG A 27 23.61 -10.56 0.27
C ARG A 27 24.79 -11.41 0.72
N GLN A 28 24.87 -11.75 2.01
CA GLN A 28 25.92 -12.63 2.54
C GLN A 28 25.85 -14.01 1.89
N LEU A 29 24.65 -14.55 1.68
CA LEU A 29 24.48 -15.79 0.95
C LEU A 29 24.98 -15.66 -0.49
N CYS A 30 24.86 -14.50 -1.14
CA CYS A 30 25.38 -14.26 -2.50
C CYS A 30 26.90 -14.16 -2.58
N ASP A 31 27.61 -13.96 -1.47
CA ASP A 31 29.05 -13.76 -1.51
C ASP A 31 29.83 -15.08 -1.56
N ARG A 32 30.16 -15.49 -2.79
CA ARG A 32 31.03 -16.64 -3.08
C ARG A 32 32.49 -16.46 -2.65
N LYS A 33 32.93 -15.25 -2.32
CA LYS A 33 34.35 -14.98 -1.99
C LYS A 33 34.68 -15.36 -0.54
N VAL A 34 33.69 -15.70 0.26
CA VAL A 34 33.87 -16.09 1.67
C VAL A 34 34.50 -17.49 1.74
N PRO A 35 35.60 -17.68 2.50
CA PRO A 35 36.20 -19.00 2.69
C PRO A 35 35.20 -19.95 3.37
N GLY A 36 34.96 -21.11 2.77
CA GLY A 36 33.99 -22.10 3.26
C GLY A 36 32.57 -21.97 2.70
N TYR A 37 32.39 -21.15 1.64
CA TYR A 37 31.13 -21.05 0.91
C TYR A 37 30.58 -22.44 0.51
N LYS A 38 29.36 -22.72 0.97
CA LYS A 38 28.55 -23.85 0.51
C LYS A 38 27.33 -23.28 -0.20
N PRO A 39 26.98 -23.78 -1.40
CA PRO A 39 25.79 -23.33 -2.09
C PRO A 39 24.56 -23.60 -1.19
N PRO A 40 23.73 -22.58 -0.91
CA PRO A 40 22.50 -22.78 -0.17
C PRO A 40 21.58 -23.74 -0.93
N PRO A 41 20.71 -24.50 -0.23
CA PRO A 41 19.84 -25.47 -0.88
C PRO A 41 18.89 -24.77 -1.86
N ALA A 42 18.66 -25.39 -3.02
CA ALA A 42 17.78 -24.88 -4.06
C ALA A 42 16.34 -24.65 -3.55
N THR A 43 15.88 -25.50 -2.62
CA THR A 43 14.56 -25.43 -1.98
C THR A 43 14.66 -25.53 -0.46
N GLY A 44 13.73 -24.87 0.26
CA GLY A 44 13.65 -24.88 1.73
C GLY A 44 13.94 -23.54 2.40
N THR A 45 13.82 -23.50 3.74
CA THR A 45 13.86 -22.26 4.57
C THR A 45 15.17 -21.47 4.48
N GLY A 46 16.25 -22.08 4.00
CA GLY A 46 17.53 -21.42 3.72
C GLY A 46 17.74 -20.98 2.28
N SER A 47 16.82 -21.31 1.36
CA SER A 47 16.96 -21.00 -0.07
C SER A 47 16.91 -19.50 -0.33
N ARG A 48 17.77 -19.05 -1.25
CA ARG A 48 17.79 -17.68 -1.77
C ARG A 48 16.41 -17.25 -2.28
N VAL A 49 15.69 -18.19 -2.91
CA VAL A 49 14.37 -17.94 -3.49
C VAL A 49 13.34 -17.70 -2.39
N GLN A 50 13.34 -18.52 -1.34
CA GLN A 50 12.41 -18.38 -0.22
C GLN A 50 12.67 -17.09 0.58
N ARG A 51 13.94 -16.75 0.82
CA ARG A 51 14.32 -15.48 1.45
C ARG A 51 13.94 -14.26 0.60
N GLY A 52 14.13 -14.37 -0.71
CA GLY A 52 13.64 -13.36 -1.67
C GLY A 52 12.12 -13.20 -1.64
N ALA A 53 11.37 -14.29 -1.52
CA ALA A 53 9.92 -14.27 -1.36
C ALA A 53 9.50 -13.64 -0.02
N HIS A 54 10.18 -13.99 1.08
CA HIS A 54 9.95 -13.39 2.39
C HIS A 54 10.17 -11.87 2.38
N LEU A 55 11.24 -11.38 1.75
CA LEU A 55 11.48 -9.95 1.52
C LEU A 55 10.33 -9.26 0.77
N THR A 56 9.74 -9.91 -0.23
CA THR A 56 8.60 -9.34 -0.95
C THR A 56 7.34 -9.26 -0.09
N THR A 57 7.11 -10.26 0.79
CA THR A 57 6.01 -10.22 1.76
C THR A 57 6.19 -9.09 2.77
N LEU A 58 7.39 -8.93 3.34
CA LEU A 58 7.70 -7.83 4.26
C LEU A 58 7.52 -6.46 3.59
N LEU A 59 7.97 -6.32 2.33
CA LEU A 59 7.76 -5.08 1.57
C LEU A 59 6.27 -4.76 1.37
N ALA A 60 5.44 -5.78 1.12
CA ALA A 60 4.00 -5.60 0.99
C ALA A 60 3.37 -5.13 2.31
N GLN A 61 3.75 -5.73 3.44
CA GLN A 61 3.29 -5.33 4.77
C GLN A 61 3.67 -3.88 5.10
N VAL A 62 4.92 -3.48 4.84
CA VAL A 62 5.39 -2.11 5.06
C VAL A 62 4.65 -1.10 4.17
N ARG A 63 4.29 -1.46 2.93
CA ARG A 63 3.46 -0.62 2.05
C ARG A 63 2.05 -0.43 2.58
N GLU A 64 1.42 -1.53 3.00
CA GLU A 64 0.09 -1.50 3.59
C GLU A 64 0.07 -0.61 4.83
N LEU A 65 1.09 -0.72 5.68
CA LEU A 65 1.24 0.10 6.87
C LEU A 65 1.39 1.59 6.55
N VAL A 66 2.14 1.95 5.50
CA VAL A 66 2.23 3.35 5.03
C VAL A 66 0.87 3.85 4.51
N ASN A 67 0.09 3.01 3.86
CA ASN A 67 -1.27 3.38 3.44
C ASN A 67 -2.20 3.54 4.65
N ASN A 68 -2.12 2.65 5.65
CA ASN A 68 -2.88 2.77 6.90
C ASN A 68 -2.53 4.06 7.65
N MET A 69 -1.25 4.42 7.74
CA MET A 69 -0.81 5.72 8.29
C MET A 69 -1.38 6.91 7.51
N GLU A 70 -1.55 6.80 6.19
CA GLU A 70 -2.17 7.85 5.36
C GLU A 70 -3.66 8.03 5.65
N TYR A 71 -4.39 6.93 5.84
CA TYR A 71 -5.80 6.99 6.26
C TYR A 71 -5.92 7.70 7.62
N GLU A 72 -5.12 7.31 8.61
CA GLU A 72 -5.26 7.88 9.94
C GLU A 72 -4.77 9.31 10.00
N ALA A 73 -3.77 9.66 9.18
CA ALA A 73 -3.30 11.03 9.02
C ALA A 73 -4.41 11.99 8.53
N ASN A 74 -5.38 11.52 7.75
CA ASN A 74 -6.48 12.35 7.29
C ASN A 74 -7.47 12.72 8.41
N ASP A 75 -7.60 11.87 9.43
CA ASP A 75 -8.48 12.09 10.59
C ASP A 75 -7.89 13.03 11.65
N LEU A 76 -6.59 13.34 11.59
CA LEU A 76 -5.97 14.33 12.47
C LEU A 76 -6.41 15.77 12.17
N SER A 77 -6.37 16.63 13.20
CA SER A 77 -6.60 18.08 13.05
C SER A 77 -5.60 18.74 12.08
N ALA A 78 -5.99 19.86 11.48
CA ALA A 78 -5.22 20.53 10.42
C ALA A 78 -3.74 20.85 10.78
N ALA A 79 -3.45 21.17 12.04
CA ALA A 79 -2.08 21.47 12.49
C ALA A 79 -1.16 20.24 12.51
N TYR A 80 -1.66 19.07 12.94
CA TYR A 80 -0.88 17.83 12.98
C TYR A 80 -0.89 17.06 11.65
N ARG A 81 -1.95 17.26 10.84
CA ARG A 81 -2.11 16.63 9.53
C ARG A 81 -1.00 16.99 8.55
N GLN A 82 -0.56 18.25 8.51
CA GLN A 82 0.48 18.69 7.58
C GLN A 82 1.82 18.02 7.89
N ALA A 83 2.22 17.98 9.16
CA ALA A 83 3.45 17.33 9.60
C ALA A 83 3.40 15.80 9.40
N ALA A 84 2.24 15.17 9.61
CA ALA A 84 2.07 13.73 9.35
C ALA A 84 2.18 13.40 7.86
N LYS A 85 1.58 14.21 6.98
CA LYS A 85 1.65 14.02 5.52
C LYS A 85 3.06 14.17 4.95
N GLU A 86 3.85 15.10 5.48
CA GLU A 86 5.26 15.25 5.09
C GLU A 86 6.07 14.00 5.45
N ARG A 87 5.92 13.47 6.66
CA ARG A 87 6.57 12.21 7.08
C ARG A 87 6.13 11.01 6.25
N ILE A 88 4.83 10.90 5.94
CA ILE A 88 4.30 9.82 5.11
C ILE A 88 4.85 9.90 3.68
N ALA A 89 5.03 11.11 3.13
CA ALA A 89 5.67 11.30 1.84
C ALA A 89 7.13 10.81 1.84
N GLU A 90 7.87 11.08 2.92
CA GLU A 90 9.22 10.55 3.12
C GLU A 90 9.22 9.01 3.19
N TYR A 91 8.33 8.42 3.98
CA TYR A 91 8.19 6.97 4.09
C TYR A 91 7.86 6.31 2.76
N ARG A 92 7.01 6.93 1.92
CA ARG A 92 6.73 6.47 0.56
C ARG A 92 7.98 6.47 -0.32
N MET A 93 8.80 7.50 -0.22
CA MET A 93 10.05 7.56 -0.97
C MET A 93 11.02 6.47 -0.51
N ASN A 94 11.16 6.28 0.80
CA ASN A 94 11.98 5.22 1.38
C ASN A 94 11.52 3.82 0.94
N VAL A 95 10.21 3.56 0.91
CA VAL A 95 9.66 2.28 0.43
C VAL A 95 9.97 2.04 -1.05
N ARG A 96 9.93 3.07 -1.90
CA ARG A 96 10.34 2.96 -3.32
C ARG A 96 11.83 2.63 -3.45
N THR A 97 12.68 3.25 -2.65
CA THR A 97 14.12 2.94 -2.63
C THR A 97 14.37 1.51 -2.14
N LEU A 98 13.67 1.08 -1.09
CA LEU A 98 13.74 -0.29 -0.58
C LEU A 98 13.31 -1.31 -1.64
N GLU A 99 12.21 -1.06 -2.34
CA GLU A 99 11.76 -1.90 -3.46
C GLU A 99 12.84 -2.07 -4.53
N GLN A 100 13.44 -0.96 -5.00
CA GLN A 100 14.50 -1.02 -6.00
C GLN A 100 15.72 -1.81 -5.49
N SER A 101 16.05 -1.67 -4.20
CA SER A 101 17.15 -2.43 -3.59
C SER A 101 16.87 -3.93 -3.51
N ILE A 102 15.64 -4.32 -3.15
CA ILE A 102 15.20 -5.73 -3.08
C ILE A 102 15.21 -6.36 -4.47
N LEU A 103 14.73 -5.64 -5.50
CA LEU A 103 14.76 -6.13 -6.88
C LEU A 103 16.19 -6.42 -7.37
N ARG A 104 17.14 -5.53 -7.05
CA ARG A 104 18.57 -5.75 -7.37
C ARG A 104 19.13 -6.97 -6.66
N ILE A 105 18.92 -7.09 -5.35
CA ILE A 105 19.44 -8.21 -4.55
C ILE A 105 18.84 -9.55 -5.03
N LYS A 106 17.55 -9.57 -5.40
CA LYS A 106 16.91 -10.76 -5.96
C LYS A 106 17.50 -11.16 -7.32
N ALA A 107 17.83 -10.18 -8.17
CA ALA A 107 18.52 -10.44 -9.43
C ALA A 107 19.93 -11.02 -9.19
N ASP A 108 20.67 -10.46 -8.25
CA ASP A 108 22.00 -10.97 -7.84
C ASP A 108 21.90 -12.39 -7.27
N ALA A 109 20.89 -12.66 -6.45
CA ALA A 109 20.63 -13.97 -5.88
C ALA A 109 20.32 -15.02 -6.95
N SER A 110 19.53 -14.67 -7.97
CA SER A 110 19.26 -15.54 -9.12
C SER A 110 20.52 -15.77 -9.98
N ALA A 111 21.37 -14.75 -10.14
CA ALA A 111 22.64 -14.90 -10.84
C ALA A 111 23.61 -15.82 -10.08
N ALA A 112 23.69 -15.68 -8.76
CA ALA A 112 24.49 -16.54 -7.89
C ALA A 112 24.03 -18.01 -7.96
N ASP A 113 22.72 -18.25 -7.93
CA ASP A 113 22.13 -19.59 -8.03
C ASP A 113 22.47 -20.29 -9.36
N ARG A 114 22.38 -19.56 -10.49
CA ARG A 114 22.83 -20.08 -11.80
C ARG A 114 24.32 -20.43 -11.81
N LEU A 115 25.13 -19.59 -11.18
CA LEU A 115 26.58 -19.79 -11.11
C LEU A 115 26.97 -20.95 -10.17
N ASP A 116 26.18 -21.22 -9.13
CA ASP A 116 26.37 -22.37 -8.25
C ASP A 116 26.03 -23.67 -9.00
N LEU A 117 24.94 -23.69 -9.76
CA LEU A 117 24.53 -24.85 -10.56
C LEU A 117 25.53 -25.18 -11.69
N LEU A 118 26.08 -24.15 -12.34
CA LEU A 118 27.04 -24.32 -13.44
C LEU A 118 28.47 -24.58 -12.94
N GLY A 119 28.83 -24.07 -11.76
CA GLY A 119 30.21 -24.14 -11.23
C GLY A 119 30.60 -25.49 -10.63
N ASP A 120 29.65 -26.37 -10.30
CA ASP A 120 29.92 -27.71 -9.77
C ASP A 120 30.37 -28.69 -10.89
N ALA A 121 29.94 -28.44 -12.13
CA ALA A 121 30.27 -29.27 -13.30
C ALA A 121 31.76 -29.24 -13.70
N ASP A 122 32.50 -28.18 -13.34
CA ASP A 122 33.94 -28.07 -13.62
C ASP A 122 34.82 -28.69 -12.52
N LYS A 123 34.30 -28.92 -11.31
CA LYS A 123 35.07 -29.52 -10.20
C LYS A 123 35.13 -31.05 -10.25
N GLU A 124 34.12 -31.72 -10.79
CA GLU A 124 34.15 -33.18 -10.98
C GLU A 124 35.17 -33.64 -12.04
N LYS A 125 35.63 -32.76 -12.94
CA LYS A 125 36.62 -33.11 -13.97
C LYS A 125 38.09 -33.04 -13.53
N ALA A 126 38.38 -32.48 -12.35
CA ALA A 126 39.76 -32.23 -11.91
C ALA A 126 40.31 -33.23 -10.88
N GLY A 127 39.58 -34.32 -10.58
CA GLY A 127 39.84 -35.20 -9.43
C GLY A 127 40.33 -36.62 -9.71
N GLY A 128 40.83 -36.94 -10.90
CA GLY A 128 41.06 -38.34 -11.29
C GLY A 128 42.34 -38.64 -12.06
N ASP A 129 43.52 -38.23 -11.58
CA ASP A 129 44.81 -38.68 -12.12
C ASP A 129 45.64 -39.39 -11.04
N GLY A 130 45.34 -40.68 -10.85
CA GLY A 130 46.12 -41.61 -10.03
C GLY A 130 47.14 -42.37 -10.89
N LYS A 131 48.38 -41.91 -10.84
CA LYS A 131 49.61 -42.51 -11.39
C LYS A 131 49.82 -43.97 -10.92
N GLY A 132 50.00 -44.91 -11.85
CA GLY A 132 50.39 -46.31 -11.60
C GLY A 132 51.25 -46.88 -12.74
N ASP A 133 52.37 -47.50 -12.35
CA ASP A 133 53.54 -47.96 -13.12
C ASP A 133 53.26 -49.17 -14.05
N PRO A 134 54.04 -49.40 -15.14
CA PRO A 134 53.72 -50.39 -16.18
C PRO A 134 54.44 -51.72 -15.93
N GLY A 135 53.70 -52.73 -15.46
CA GLY A 135 54.27 -54.06 -15.35
C GLY A 135 53.34 -55.14 -14.80
N ASP A 136 52.28 -55.50 -15.54
CA ASP A 136 51.89 -56.92 -15.64
C ASP A 136 50.79 -57.13 -16.70
N LEU A 137 51.03 -58.00 -17.67
CA LEU A 137 50.12 -58.26 -18.79
C LEU A 137 48.89 -59.12 -18.40
N ASP A 138 48.89 -59.71 -17.19
CA ASP A 138 47.72 -60.39 -16.61
C ASP A 138 46.80 -59.43 -15.82
N ASP A 139 47.35 -58.32 -15.31
CA ASP A 139 46.58 -57.29 -14.61
C ASP A 139 45.81 -56.39 -15.57
N ALA A 140 46.32 -56.17 -16.80
CA ALA A 140 45.61 -55.43 -17.83
C ALA A 140 44.21 -56.01 -18.14
N THR A 141 44.07 -57.34 -18.13
CA THR A 141 42.77 -58.01 -18.38
C THR A 141 41.82 -57.90 -17.18
N LYS A 142 42.35 -57.92 -15.95
CA LYS A 142 41.57 -57.72 -14.72
C LYS A 142 41.17 -56.25 -14.55
N ALA A 143 42.08 -55.33 -14.83
CA ALA A 143 41.83 -53.90 -14.90
C ALA A 143 40.75 -53.58 -15.94
N HIS A 144 40.82 -54.15 -17.15
CA HIS A 144 39.74 -53.99 -18.13
C HIS A 144 38.39 -54.50 -17.65
N ARG A 145 38.35 -55.63 -16.92
CA ARG A 145 37.11 -56.17 -16.35
C ARG A 145 36.57 -55.30 -15.22
N ILE A 146 37.43 -54.81 -14.33
CA ILE A 146 37.05 -53.89 -13.25
C ILE A 146 36.55 -52.57 -13.84
N THR A 147 37.24 -52.02 -14.84
CA THR A 147 36.80 -50.84 -15.57
C THR A 147 35.46 -51.07 -16.28
N MET A 148 35.21 -52.24 -16.88
CA MET A 148 33.90 -52.53 -17.47
C MET A 148 32.78 -52.68 -16.42
N LEU A 149 33.08 -53.26 -15.26
CA LEU A 149 32.12 -53.37 -14.15
C LEU A 149 31.82 -52.00 -13.55
N ASP A 150 32.82 -51.14 -13.41
CA ASP A 150 32.68 -49.78 -12.92
C ASP A 150 31.90 -48.90 -13.90
N ASN A 151 32.20 -49.00 -15.20
CA ASN A 151 31.39 -48.37 -16.24
C ASN A 151 29.94 -48.87 -16.22
N THR A 152 29.70 -50.16 -15.97
CA THR A 152 28.33 -50.70 -15.87
C THR A 152 27.62 -50.20 -14.61
N ALA A 153 28.33 -50.11 -13.49
CA ALA A 153 27.80 -49.54 -12.25
C ALA A 153 27.47 -48.05 -12.41
N GLN A 154 28.34 -47.30 -13.10
CA GLN A 154 28.14 -45.90 -13.43
C GLN A 154 26.93 -45.71 -14.35
N VAL A 155 26.77 -46.55 -15.39
CA VAL A 155 25.59 -46.51 -16.27
C VAL A 155 24.31 -46.81 -15.49
N LYS A 156 24.32 -47.83 -14.61
CA LYS A 156 23.15 -48.16 -13.78
C LYS A 156 22.78 -47.01 -12.84
N ASN A 157 23.78 -46.36 -12.25
CA ASN A 157 23.58 -45.18 -11.39
C ASN A 157 23.09 -43.97 -12.20
N ALA A 158 23.63 -43.74 -13.39
CA ALA A 158 23.19 -42.68 -14.30
C ALA A 158 21.75 -42.89 -14.78
N SER A 159 21.37 -44.13 -15.12
CA SER A 159 19.98 -44.47 -15.46
C SER A 159 19.02 -44.31 -14.27
N GLY A 160 19.48 -44.62 -13.05
CA GLY A 160 18.71 -44.36 -11.83
C GLY A 160 18.47 -42.87 -11.58
N LYS A 161 19.52 -42.05 -11.76
CA LYS A 161 19.43 -40.59 -11.67
C LYS A 161 18.55 -39.98 -12.77
N LEU A 162 18.63 -40.49 -14.00
CA LEU A 162 17.75 -40.08 -15.11
C LEU A 162 16.27 -40.33 -14.80
N ARG A 163 15.92 -41.51 -14.26
CA ARG A 163 14.54 -41.80 -13.82
C ARG A 163 14.06 -40.91 -12.68
N GLN A 164 14.95 -40.56 -11.75
CA GLN A 164 14.62 -39.62 -10.68
C GLN A 164 14.43 -38.20 -11.20
N ALA A 165 15.27 -37.77 -12.15
CA ALA A 165 15.14 -36.47 -12.81
C ALA A 165 13.85 -36.39 -13.64
N GLU A 166 13.48 -37.47 -14.35
CA GLU A 166 12.23 -37.56 -15.10
C GLU A 166 10.99 -37.44 -14.19
N ARG A 167 11.00 -38.12 -13.03
CA ARG A 167 9.93 -37.97 -12.02
C ARG A 167 9.88 -36.55 -11.46
N LEU A 168 11.03 -35.98 -11.10
CA LEU A 168 11.11 -34.64 -10.56
C LEU A 168 10.66 -33.58 -11.58
N LEU A 169 10.98 -33.78 -12.87
CA LEU A 169 10.52 -32.93 -13.96
C LEU A 169 9.00 -33.00 -14.14
N ASN A 170 8.41 -34.20 -14.05
CA ASN A 170 6.95 -34.37 -14.14
C ASN A 170 6.23 -33.72 -12.95
N ASP A 171 6.76 -33.89 -11.74
CA ASP A 171 6.24 -33.22 -10.54
C ASP A 171 6.38 -31.69 -10.68
N THR A 172 7.50 -31.21 -11.24
CA THR A 172 7.74 -29.77 -11.50
C THR A 172 6.86 -29.23 -12.62
N GLU A 173 6.57 -30.02 -13.66
CA GLU A 173 5.62 -29.67 -14.73
C GLU A 173 4.22 -29.52 -14.16
N THR A 174 3.81 -30.45 -13.29
CA THR A 174 2.50 -30.41 -12.63
C THR A 174 2.37 -29.18 -11.72
N VAL A 175 3.35 -28.95 -10.84
CA VAL A 175 3.38 -27.78 -9.95
C VAL A 175 3.51 -26.48 -10.73
N GLY A 176 4.31 -26.48 -11.81
CA GLY A 176 4.48 -25.34 -12.70
C GLY A 176 3.19 -25.00 -13.46
N ASN A 177 2.45 -26.01 -13.91
CA ASN A 177 1.16 -25.83 -14.57
C ASN A 177 0.09 -25.32 -13.59
N GLU A 178 0.04 -25.83 -12.35
CA GLU A 178 -0.81 -25.28 -11.29
C GLU A 178 -0.44 -23.81 -10.96
N ALA A 179 0.84 -23.49 -10.88
CA ALA A 179 1.30 -22.13 -10.63
C ALA A 179 0.92 -21.18 -11.78
N LEU A 180 1.09 -21.60 -13.04
CA LEU A 180 0.65 -20.83 -14.21
C LEU A 180 -0.87 -20.65 -14.26
N THR A 181 -1.62 -21.69 -13.89
CA THR A 181 -3.09 -21.63 -13.82
C THR A 181 -3.53 -20.66 -12.72
N ASN A 182 -2.90 -20.71 -11.54
CA ASN A 182 -3.18 -19.79 -10.44
C ASN A 182 -2.79 -18.34 -10.77
N LEU A 183 -1.64 -18.12 -11.42
CA LEU A 183 -1.26 -16.78 -11.88
C LEU A 183 -2.21 -16.25 -12.95
N ARG A 184 -2.72 -17.11 -13.83
CA ARG A 184 -3.75 -16.72 -14.80
C ARG A 184 -5.06 -16.36 -14.10
N ASN A 185 -5.52 -17.17 -13.15
CA ASN A 185 -6.70 -16.87 -12.34
C ASN A 185 -6.52 -15.57 -11.53
N GLN A 186 -5.32 -15.32 -10.99
CA GLN A 186 -4.99 -14.07 -10.29
C GLN A 186 -4.95 -12.87 -11.23
N THR A 187 -4.50 -13.05 -12.47
CA THR A 187 -4.51 -12.00 -13.49
C THR A 187 -5.93 -11.67 -13.94
N GLU A 188 -6.77 -12.68 -14.15
CA GLU A 188 -8.20 -12.51 -14.43
C GLU A 188 -8.92 -11.85 -13.25
N THR A 189 -8.58 -12.22 -12.02
CA THR A 189 -9.12 -11.57 -10.81
C THR A 189 -8.66 -10.11 -10.70
N MET A 190 -7.38 -9.80 -10.99
CA MET A 190 -6.90 -8.42 -11.03
C MET A 190 -7.55 -7.60 -12.14
N GLN A 191 -7.76 -8.19 -13.32
CA GLN A 191 -8.44 -7.53 -14.42
C GLN A 191 -9.91 -7.27 -14.08
N HIS A 192 -10.60 -8.23 -13.44
CA HIS A 192 -11.96 -8.04 -12.95
C HIS A 192 -12.01 -6.97 -11.85
N ILE A 193 -11.07 -6.95 -10.89
CA ILE A 193 -10.97 -5.88 -9.88
C ILE A 193 -10.73 -4.53 -10.56
N HIS A 194 -9.95 -4.47 -11.64
CA HIS A 194 -9.70 -3.24 -12.38
C HIS A 194 -10.95 -2.77 -13.16
N GLU A 195 -11.70 -3.68 -13.79
CA GLU A 195 -12.97 -3.36 -14.45
C GLU A 195 -14.06 -2.97 -13.43
N THR A 196 -14.09 -3.60 -12.26
CA THR A 196 -15.01 -3.24 -11.17
C THR A 196 -14.60 -1.91 -10.50
N THR A 197 -13.29 -1.59 -10.47
CA THR A 197 -12.79 -0.30 -9.95
C THR A 197 -13.05 0.84 -10.95
N ILE A 198 -13.05 0.57 -12.27
CA ILE A 198 -13.46 1.53 -13.29
C ILE A 198 -14.98 1.73 -13.30
N ALA A 199 -15.77 0.69 -13.00
CA ALA A 199 -17.22 0.81 -12.83
C ALA A 199 -17.64 1.51 -11.52
N VAL A 200 -16.76 1.57 -10.51
CA VAL A 200 -17.00 2.32 -9.26
C VAL A 200 -16.71 3.81 -9.42
N ASP A 201 -16.03 4.26 -10.48
CA ASP A 201 -15.84 5.70 -10.73
C ASP A 201 -17.10 6.37 -11.34
N GLU A 202 -18.05 5.60 -11.86
CA GLU A 202 -19.33 6.15 -12.36
C GLU A 202 -20.32 6.43 -11.22
N GLU A 203 -20.38 5.60 -10.18
CA GLU A 203 -21.25 5.85 -9.00
C GLU A 203 -20.60 6.70 -7.88
N VAL A 204 -19.27 6.80 -7.81
CA VAL A 204 -18.59 7.75 -6.89
C VAL A 204 -18.71 9.21 -7.37
N SER A 205 -18.99 9.42 -8.66
CA SER A 205 -19.27 10.75 -9.22
C SER A 205 -20.61 11.35 -8.72
N GLU A 206 -21.62 10.51 -8.46
CA GLU A 206 -22.94 10.96 -7.97
C GLU A 206 -22.89 11.39 -6.50
N VAL A 207 -22.16 10.67 -5.66
CA VAL A 207 -22.03 10.99 -4.22
C VAL A 207 -21.26 12.30 -4.00
N ARG A 208 -20.22 12.58 -4.82
CA ARG A 208 -19.52 13.88 -4.81
C ARG A 208 -20.40 15.04 -5.29
N LYS A 209 -21.34 14.80 -6.20
CA LYS A 209 -22.26 15.83 -6.74
C LYS A 209 -23.31 16.25 -5.71
N ILE A 210 -23.81 15.32 -4.89
CA ILE A 210 -24.77 15.62 -3.82
C ILE A 210 -24.08 16.35 -2.65
N ILE A 211 -22.89 15.92 -2.24
CA ILE A 211 -22.14 16.55 -1.13
C ILE A 211 -21.63 17.95 -1.52
N SER A 212 -21.16 18.15 -2.76
CA SER A 212 -20.79 19.49 -3.26
C SER A 212 -22.00 20.41 -3.47
N GLY A 213 -23.18 19.85 -3.74
CA GLY A 213 -24.46 20.56 -3.75
C GLY A 213 -24.82 21.15 -2.38
N MET A 214 -24.60 20.39 -1.30
CA MET A 214 -24.88 20.85 0.07
C MET A 214 -24.01 22.03 0.50
N GLN A 215 -22.76 22.12 0.03
CA GLN A 215 -21.88 23.26 0.36
C GLN A 215 -22.40 24.60 -0.21
N ARG A 216 -23.00 24.60 -1.41
CA ARG A 216 -23.62 25.81 -1.99
C ARG A 216 -24.95 26.16 -1.30
N VAL A 217 -25.73 25.17 -0.88
CA VAL A 217 -26.98 25.36 -0.13
C VAL A 217 -26.71 25.97 1.25
N MET A 218 -25.63 25.55 1.92
CA MET A 218 -25.21 26.12 3.21
C MET A 218 -24.87 27.61 3.12
N ILE A 219 -24.19 28.05 2.04
CA ILE A 219 -23.88 29.47 1.84
C ILE A 219 -25.17 30.28 1.60
N LYS A 220 -26.09 29.76 0.76
CA LYS A 220 -27.38 30.42 0.50
C LYS A 220 -28.21 30.59 1.78
N HIS A 221 -28.34 29.55 2.60
CA HIS A 221 -29.05 29.64 3.88
C HIS A 221 -28.42 30.68 4.82
N LYS A 222 -27.08 30.74 4.90
CA LYS A 222 -26.38 31.76 5.68
C LYS A 222 -26.66 33.19 5.19
N VAL A 223 -26.65 33.42 3.88
CA VAL A 223 -26.94 34.74 3.29
C VAL A 223 -28.40 35.15 3.51
N THR A 224 -29.36 34.25 3.29
CA THR A 224 -30.79 34.52 3.53
C THR A 224 -31.07 34.88 4.99
N LEU A 225 -30.42 34.19 5.93
CA LEU A 225 -30.56 34.49 7.36
C LEU A 225 -30.04 35.89 7.71
N ILE A 226 -28.86 36.27 7.20
CA ILE A 226 -28.31 37.62 7.40
C ILE A 226 -29.24 38.69 6.80
N ALA A 227 -29.81 38.44 5.63
CA ALA A 227 -30.74 39.37 4.98
C ALA A 227 -32.01 39.61 5.81
N ILE A 228 -32.61 38.56 6.38
CA ILE A 228 -33.81 38.68 7.23
C ILE A 228 -33.51 39.47 8.51
N ILE A 229 -32.35 39.23 9.15
CA ILE A 229 -31.93 39.97 10.35
C ILE A 229 -31.79 41.46 10.03
N LEU A 230 -31.12 41.81 8.92
CA LEU A 230 -30.97 43.21 8.48
C LEU A 230 -32.33 43.87 8.19
N PHE A 231 -33.23 43.13 7.54
CA PHE A 231 -34.59 43.61 7.27
C PHE A 231 -35.38 43.89 8.55
N LEU A 232 -35.27 43.03 9.56
CA LEU A 232 -35.92 43.22 10.86
C LEU A 232 -35.38 44.48 11.56
N ILE A 233 -34.06 44.66 11.59
CA ILE A 233 -33.42 45.86 12.15
C ILE A 233 -33.92 47.12 11.43
N PHE A 234 -33.98 47.08 10.10
CA PHE A 234 -34.48 48.19 9.29
C PHE A 234 -35.92 48.57 9.65
N LEU A 235 -36.83 47.59 9.78
CA LEU A 235 -38.21 47.86 10.19
C LEU A 235 -38.31 48.47 11.59
N ILE A 236 -37.48 48.00 12.54
CA ILE A 236 -37.41 48.57 13.90
C ILE A 236 -36.95 50.04 13.83
N CYS A 237 -35.90 50.34 13.07
CA CYS A 237 -35.42 51.71 12.88
C CYS A 237 -36.49 52.62 12.29
N VAL A 238 -37.23 52.16 11.27
CA VAL A 238 -38.33 52.92 10.65
C VAL A 238 -39.48 53.13 11.64
N ALA A 239 -39.85 52.11 12.42
CA ALA A 239 -40.89 52.23 13.43
C ALA A 239 -40.54 53.27 14.50
N ILE A 240 -39.29 53.30 14.96
CA ILE A 240 -38.80 54.32 15.90
C ILE A 240 -38.82 55.70 15.26
N TYR A 241 -38.35 55.83 14.01
CA TYR A 241 -38.36 57.11 13.29
C TYR A 241 -39.78 57.67 13.17
N VAL A 242 -40.75 56.84 12.77
CA VAL A 242 -42.15 57.25 12.64
C VAL A 242 -42.79 57.53 14.01
N SER A 243 -42.48 56.75 15.06
CA SER A 243 -43.03 57.00 16.39
C SER A 243 -42.54 58.33 16.95
N VAL A 244 -41.25 58.65 16.79
CA VAL A 244 -40.66 59.94 17.20
C VAL A 244 -41.25 61.09 16.39
N ALA A 245 -41.39 60.93 15.07
CA ALA A 245 -41.97 61.94 14.19
C ALA A 245 -43.49 62.13 14.42
N LYS A 246 -44.22 61.08 14.83
CA LYS A 246 -45.64 61.15 15.22
C LYS A 246 -45.80 61.73 16.61
N HIS A 247 -44.95 61.37 17.57
CA HIS A 247 -45.02 61.89 18.93
C HIS A 247 -44.75 63.40 18.96
N ARG A 248 -43.85 63.92 18.10
CA ARG A 248 -43.68 65.36 17.87
C ARG A 248 -44.90 66.07 17.27
N ARG A 249 -45.77 65.36 16.55
CA ARG A 249 -47.03 65.92 15.99
C ARG A 249 -48.19 65.89 16.97
N ASN A 250 -48.22 64.93 17.90
CA ASN A 250 -49.33 64.72 18.83
C ASN A 250 -49.25 65.57 20.12
N SER A 251 -48.25 66.43 20.27
CA SER A 251 -48.08 67.30 21.46
C SER A 251 -48.70 68.70 21.31
N LEU A 252 -49.72 68.87 20.48
CA LEU A 252 -50.51 70.12 20.42
C LEU A 252 -51.82 69.92 21.22
N PRO A 253 -52.02 70.63 22.33
CA PRO A 253 -53.21 70.49 23.17
C PRO A 253 -54.41 71.19 22.52
N SER A 254 -55.45 70.42 22.18
CA SER A 254 -56.80 70.93 21.94
C SER A 254 -57.50 71.09 23.29
N GLY A 255 -57.60 72.32 23.76
CA GLY A 255 -58.37 72.67 24.96
C GLY A 255 -59.86 72.41 24.76
N GLU A 256 -60.44 71.70 25.71
CA GLU A 256 -61.87 71.61 25.98
C GLU A 256 -62.42 72.99 26.39
N THR A 257 -63.63 73.34 25.97
CA THR A 257 -64.59 73.95 26.91
C THR A 257 -66.01 73.58 26.49
N GLU A 258 -66.70 72.91 27.42
CA GLU A 258 -68.08 72.47 27.41
C GLU A 258 -69.09 73.56 27.04
N ALA A 259 -70.18 73.10 26.39
CA ALA A 259 -71.46 73.79 26.33
C ALA A 259 -72.11 73.89 27.73
N PRO A 260 -72.99 74.86 27.95
CA PRO A 260 -74.32 74.46 28.43
C PRO A 260 -75.50 75.33 27.93
N TYR A 261 -76.55 74.62 27.49
CA TYR A 261 -78.00 74.86 27.56
C TYR A 261 -78.62 76.27 27.36
N ASP A 262 -79.56 76.31 26.41
CA ASP A 262 -80.61 77.34 26.24
C ASP A 262 -81.55 77.46 27.46
N PRO A 263 -82.19 78.63 27.63
CA PRO A 263 -83.64 78.64 27.67
C PRO A 263 -84.30 79.71 26.79
N ILE A 264 -85.49 79.36 26.31
CA ILE A 264 -86.43 80.12 25.48
C ILE A 264 -87.01 81.31 26.25
N THR A 265 -87.03 82.51 25.66
CA THR A 265 -88.06 83.58 25.83
C THR A 265 -87.91 84.60 24.69
N SER A 266 -88.86 84.70 23.75
CA SER A 266 -90.08 85.54 23.79
C SER A 266 -89.86 87.01 23.33
N VAL A 267 -90.46 87.30 22.16
CA VAL A 267 -91.13 88.57 21.74
C VAL A 267 -90.26 89.83 21.50
N ALA A 268 -90.16 90.21 20.22
CA ALA A 268 -90.61 91.46 19.53
C ALA A 268 -90.62 92.81 20.30
N PRO A 269 -90.67 93.98 19.63
CA PRO A 269 -91.26 94.28 18.32
C PRO A 269 -90.30 94.64 17.19
#